data_AF-A0A132AC95-F1
#
_entry.id   AF-A0A132AC95-F1
#
_cell.length_a   1.000
_cell.length_b   1.000
_cell.length_c   1.000
_cell.angle_alpha   90.00
_cell.angle_beta   90.00
_cell.angle_gamma   90.00
#
_symmetry.space_group_name_H-M   'P 1'
#
loop_
_entity.id
_entity.type
_entity.pdbx_description
1 polymer ?
#
loop_
_entity_poly.entity_id
_entity_poly.type
_entity_poly.pdbx_seq_one_letter_code
_entity_poly.pdbx_strand_id
1 'polypeptide(L)'
;MSKKEAALFPFYASGALFGLYLFFKVKLIIHNLFFSKEHINLLLSVYFLVLGVCSLASVVSDFIDCLLKKRNIQLPHIDKFHLLLTKNSIETLNIEFDSKDIFSLIACSGIGIWYIMKKHWVANNLFGFSFAVKAIEYINLNNVATGCILLGGLFIYDIFWVFGTDVMVTVAKSFDAPIKLIFPQDFLDNGFNGTQFAMLGLGDIVIPGIFIALLLRFDANLNRGRNTYFYSSFIAYIFGLFLTMVVMVYFKHAQPALLYLVPCCISFPMIVALFQGDFLHLLSYSEDFKHRDREEQDQSQVEDKKND
;
A
#
# COMPACT_ATOMS: atom_id res chain seq x y z
N MET A 1 10.58 7.29 -5.46
CA MET A 1 10.08 7.11 -6.85
C MET A 1 10.33 8.36 -7.70
N SER A 2 10.85 8.22 -8.93
CA SER A 2 11.08 9.32 -9.88
C SER A 2 9.82 9.72 -10.67
N LYS A 3 9.78 10.95 -11.23
CA LYS A 3 8.67 11.44 -12.08
C LYS A 3 8.38 10.52 -13.27
N LYS A 4 9.44 9.99 -13.91
CA LYS A 4 9.32 9.06 -15.05
C LYS A 4 8.69 7.74 -14.63
N GLU A 5 9.11 7.20 -13.49
CA GLU A 5 8.57 5.95 -12.94
C GLU A 5 7.10 6.10 -12.59
N ALA A 6 6.72 7.22 -11.97
CA ALA A 6 5.32 7.51 -11.62
C ALA A 6 4.42 7.58 -12.85
N ALA A 7 4.87 8.21 -13.93
CA ALA A 7 4.14 8.28 -15.19
C ALA A 7 4.04 6.91 -15.89
N LEU A 8 5.04 6.05 -15.74
CA LEU A 8 5.06 4.69 -16.32
C LEU A 8 4.26 3.68 -15.51
N PHE A 9 4.01 3.94 -14.22
CA PHE A 9 3.32 3.01 -13.32
C PHE A 9 1.96 2.52 -13.84
N PRO A 10 1.04 3.39 -14.35
CA PRO A 10 -0.21 2.95 -14.93
C PRO A 10 -0.05 2.02 -16.15
N PHE A 11 1.02 2.19 -16.92
CA PHE A 11 1.33 1.33 -18.07
C PHE A 11 1.83 -0.04 -17.63
N TYR A 12 2.70 -0.09 -16.61
CA TYR A 12 3.13 -1.37 -16.03
C TYR A 12 1.94 -2.11 -15.39
N ALA A 13 1.08 -1.40 -14.67
CA ALA A 13 -0.16 -1.96 -14.12
C ALA A 13 -1.09 -2.49 -15.23
N SER A 14 -1.18 -1.79 -16.36
CA SER A 14 -1.96 -2.20 -17.53
C SER A 14 -1.39 -3.46 -18.17
N GLY A 15 -0.08 -3.52 -18.35
CA GLY A 15 0.61 -4.70 -18.89
C GLY A 15 0.42 -5.93 -17.98
N ALA A 16 0.57 -5.76 -16.66
CA ALA A 16 0.35 -6.83 -15.69
C ALA A 16 -1.11 -7.32 -15.69
N LEU A 17 -2.08 -6.41 -15.66
CA LEU A 17 -3.51 -6.75 -15.68
C LEU A 17 -3.90 -7.47 -16.97
N PHE A 18 -3.48 -6.93 -18.12
CA PHE A 18 -3.76 -7.54 -19.41
C PHE A 18 -3.05 -8.89 -19.59
N GLY A 19 -1.81 -9.02 -19.09
CA GLY A 19 -1.09 -10.29 -19.06
C GLY A 19 -1.83 -11.36 -18.24
N LEU A 20 -2.34 -10.98 -17.06
CA LEU A 20 -3.15 -11.87 -16.23
C LEU A 20 -4.49 -12.23 -16.90
N TYR A 21 -5.12 -11.28 -17.59
CA TYR A 21 -6.33 -11.53 -18.37
C TYR A 21 -6.08 -12.50 -19.53
N LEU A 22 -5.01 -12.30 -20.29
CA LEU A 22 -4.61 -13.24 -21.33
C LEU A 22 -4.33 -14.61 -20.73
N PHE A 23 -3.65 -14.69 -19.57
CA PHE A 23 -3.42 -15.97 -18.90
C PHE A 23 -4.73 -16.70 -18.56
N PHE A 24 -5.73 -15.99 -18.04
CA PHE A 24 -7.05 -16.59 -17.75
C PHE A 24 -7.87 -16.90 -19.02
N LYS A 25 -7.76 -16.10 -20.09
CA LYS A 25 -8.54 -16.26 -21.33
C LYS A 25 -7.92 -17.24 -22.31
N VAL A 26 -6.60 -17.24 -22.50
CA VAL A 26 -5.86 -18.19 -23.33
C VAL A 26 -6.04 -19.61 -22.79
N LYS A 27 -6.16 -19.76 -21.46
CA LYS A 27 -6.56 -21.01 -20.81
C LYS A 27 -7.96 -21.50 -21.18
N LEU A 28 -8.89 -20.60 -21.54
CA LEU A 28 -10.21 -20.97 -22.08
C LEU A 28 -10.11 -21.49 -23.52
N ILE A 29 -9.11 -21.03 -24.29
CA ILE A 29 -8.89 -21.37 -25.70
C ILE A 29 -8.09 -22.68 -25.85
N ILE A 30 -7.14 -22.94 -24.93
CA ILE A 30 -6.34 -24.18 -24.91
C ILE A 30 -6.95 -25.15 -23.88
N HIS A 31 -8.10 -25.73 -24.23
CA HIS A 31 -8.91 -26.61 -23.36
C HIS A 31 -8.21 -27.94 -22.94
N ASN A 32 -6.89 -28.13 -23.08
CA ASN A 32 -6.31 -29.47 -22.89
C ASN A 32 -4.88 -29.61 -22.34
N LEU A 33 -4.26 -28.59 -21.72
CA LEU A 33 -2.96 -28.80 -21.06
C LEU A 33 -2.92 -28.25 -19.61
N PHE A 34 -3.26 -29.14 -18.67
CA PHE A 34 -2.63 -29.35 -17.36
C PHE A 34 -2.90 -28.47 -16.11
N PHE A 35 -3.67 -27.37 -16.13
CA PHE A 35 -3.99 -26.66 -14.87
C PHE A 35 -5.48 -26.37 -14.72
N SER A 36 -6.17 -26.92 -13.70
CA SER A 36 -7.55 -26.46 -13.34
C SER A 36 -7.49 -25.01 -12.80
N LYS A 37 -8.58 -24.23 -12.91
CA LYS A 37 -8.68 -22.87 -12.31
C LYS A 37 -8.36 -22.91 -10.81
N GLU A 38 -8.72 -23.99 -10.15
CA GLU A 38 -8.47 -24.24 -8.74
C GLU A 38 -6.98 -24.29 -8.39
N HIS A 39 -6.14 -24.85 -9.26
CA HIS A 39 -4.70 -24.96 -8.99
C HIS A 39 -4.00 -23.60 -9.07
N ILE A 40 -4.45 -22.71 -9.98
CA ILE A 40 -3.95 -21.33 -10.06
C ILE A 40 -4.37 -20.56 -8.82
N ASN A 41 -5.66 -20.65 -8.46
CA ASN A 41 -6.17 -19.96 -7.28
C ASN A 41 -5.53 -20.50 -6.00
N LEU A 42 -5.25 -21.80 -5.92
CA LEU A 42 -4.51 -22.40 -4.81
C LEU A 42 -3.06 -21.88 -4.77
N LEU A 43 -2.33 -21.92 -5.89
CA LEU A 43 -0.96 -21.42 -5.97
C LEU A 43 -0.88 -19.95 -5.56
N LEU A 44 -1.76 -19.13 -6.11
CA LEU A 44 -1.77 -17.70 -5.86
C LEU A 44 -2.25 -17.38 -4.44
N SER A 45 -3.21 -18.15 -3.91
CA SER A 45 -3.62 -18.06 -2.49
C SER A 45 -2.47 -18.41 -1.55
N VAL A 46 -1.71 -19.48 -1.82
CA VAL A 46 -0.53 -19.84 -1.01
C VAL A 46 0.53 -18.75 -1.10
N TYR A 47 0.80 -18.24 -2.30
CA TYR A 47 1.75 -17.14 -2.50
C TYR A 47 1.37 -15.90 -1.68
N PHE A 48 0.14 -15.42 -1.80
CA PHE A 48 -0.33 -14.25 -1.05
C PHE A 48 -0.52 -14.53 0.43
N LEU A 49 -0.76 -15.77 0.85
CA LEU A 49 -0.78 -16.13 2.26
C LEU A 49 0.62 -16.08 2.87
N VAL A 50 1.64 -16.61 2.19
CA VAL A 50 3.03 -16.54 2.67
C VAL A 50 3.47 -15.08 2.80
N LEU A 51 3.24 -14.27 1.75
CA LEU A 51 3.51 -12.83 1.81
C LEU A 51 2.68 -12.14 2.91
N GLY A 52 1.44 -12.57 3.11
CA GLY A 52 0.52 -12.03 4.12
C GLY A 52 1.06 -12.29 5.53
N VAL A 53 1.45 -13.52 5.83
CA VAL A 53 2.06 -13.90 7.10
C VAL A 53 3.36 -13.14 7.34
N CYS A 54 4.23 -13.00 6.33
CA CYS A 54 5.46 -12.21 6.46
C CYS A 54 5.16 -10.73 6.73
N SER A 55 4.27 -10.11 5.95
CA SER A 55 3.91 -8.70 6.14
C SER A 55 3.27 -8.45 7.51
N LEU A 56 2.41 -9.36 7.98
CA LEU A 56 1.75 -9.28 9.27
C LEU A 56 2.75 -9.44 10.41
N ALA A 57 3.68 -10.39 10.29
CA ALA A 57 4.74 -10.60 11.27
C ALA A 57 5.58 -9.34 11.45
N SER A 58 6.03 -8.71 10.35
CA SER A 58 6.78 -7.46 10.42
C SER A 58 5.99 -6.33 11.10
N VAL A 59 4.71 -6.13 10.75
CA VAL A 59 3.86 -5.11 11.40
C VAL A 59 3.67 -5.40 12.89
N VAL A 60 3.50 -6.66 13.27
CA VAL A 60 3.38 -7.07 14.68
C VAL A 60 4.70 -6.86 15.42
N SER A 61 5.85 -7.13 14.79
CA SER A 61 7.18 -6.89 15.36
C SER A 61 7.41 -5.40 15.64
N ASP A 62 7.11 -4.53 14.66
CA ASP A 62 7.19 -3.07 14.81
C ASP A 62 6.30 -2.56 15.95
N PHE A 63 5.12 -3.15 16.11
CA PHE A 63 4.20 -2.82 17.20
C PHE A 63 4.71 -3.29 18.56
N ILE A 64 5.27 -4.50 18.63
CA ILE A 64 5.91 -5.02 19.85
C ILE A 64 7.07 -4.11 20.26
N ASP A 65 7.91 -3.68 19.32
CA ASP A 65 9.01 -2.75 19.59
C ASP A 65 8.54 -1.41 20.13
N CYS A 66 7.48 -0.84 19.54
CA CYS A 66 6.86 0.37 20.05
C CYS A 66 6.38 0.20 21.50
N LEU A 67 5.73 -0.94 21.80
CA LEU A 67 5.19 -1.25 23.12
C LEU A 67 6.29 -1.48 24.16
N LEU A 68 7.38 -2.15 23.78
CA LEU A 68 8.54 -2.39 24.63
C LEU A 68 9.30 -1.10 24.95
N LYS A 69 9.53 -0.25 23.94
CA LYS A 69 10.15 1.07 24.11
C LYS A 69 9.34 1.95 25.06
N LYS A 70 8.01 1.92 24.94
CA LYS A 70 7.11 2.68 25.83
C LYS A 70 7.11 2.16 27.27
N ARG A 71 7.28 0.85 27.49
CA ARG A 71 7.33 0.24 28.83
C ARG A 71 8.73 0.19 29.44
N ASN A 72 9.75 0.68 28.73
CA ASN A 72 11.14 0.68 29.17
C ASN A 72 11.67 -0.73 29.53
N ILE A 73 11.11 -1.77 28.91
CA ILE A 73 11.51 -3.16 29.13
C ILE A 73 12.58 -3.49 28.10
N GLN A 74 13.83 -3.65 28.56
CA GLN A 74 14.92 -4.19 27.74
C GLN A 74 14.72 -5.70 27.64
N LEU A 75 14.32 -6.21 26.46
CA LEU A 75 14.43 -7.65 26.21
C LEU A 75 15.90 -8.06 26.20
N PRO A 76 16.22 -9.30 26.60
CA PRO A 76 17.56 -9.84 26.42
C PRO A 76 17.92 -9.78 24.93
N HIS A 77 19.00 -9.06 24.64
CA HIS A 77 19.60 -8.95 23.32
C HIS A 77 20.23 -10.31 22.99
N ILE A 78 19.42 -11.27 22.52
CA ILE A 78 19.93 -12.53 21.97
C ILE A 78 20.34 -12.21 20.52
N ASP A 79 21.53 -12.67 20.17
CA ASP A 79 22.37 -12.16 19.07
C ASP A 79 21.65 -11.98 17.73
N LYS A 80 22.06 -10.93 17.01
CA LYS A 80 21.68 -10.68 15.62
C LYS A 80 22.13 -11.89 14.78
N PHE A 81 21.19 -12.66 14.27
CA PHE A 81 21.52 -13.76 13.35
C PHE A 81 21.70 -13.19 11.94
N HIS A 82 22.95 -13.20 11.46
CA HIS A 82 23.29 -12.80 10.08
C HIS A 82 23.22 -14.00 9.16
N LEU A 83 22.26 -14.03 8.23
CA LEU A 83 22.22 -15.05 7.18
C LEU A 83 22.91 -14.48 5.93
N LEU A 84 24.22 -14.67 5.85
CA LEU A 84 25.06 -14.23 4.73
C LEU A 84 25.04 -15.27 3.61
N LEU A 85 24.28 -15.02 2.54
CA LEU A 85 24.33 -15.84 1.33
C LEU A 85 25.30 -15.21 0.32
N THR A 86 26.57 -15.60 0.39
CA THR A 86 27.61 -15.09 -0.52
C THR A 86 27.69 -15.92 -1.79
N LYS A 87 27.53 -15.30 -2.96
CA LYS A 87 27.91 -15.87 -4.26
C LYS A 87 28.71 -14.84 -5.04
N ASN A 88 29.97 -15.17 -5.37
CA ASN A 88 30.89 -14.35 -6.16
C ASN A 88 31.09 -12.90 -5.67
N SER A 89 31.42 -12.71 -4.39
CA SER A 89 31.93 -11.44 -3.84
C SER A 89 30.96 -10.25 -3.84
N ILE A 90 29.67 -10.48 -4.11
CA ILE A 90 28.61 -9.48 -3.97
C ILE A 90 27.69 -9.97 -2.84
N GLU A 91 27.59 -9.19 -1.77
CA GLU A 91 26.62 -9.38 -0.69
C GLU A 91 25.21 -9.14 -1.25
N THR A 92 24.56 -10.18 -1.75
CA THR A 92 23.26 -10.02 -2.43
C THR A 92 22.08 -10.06 -1.47
N LEU A 93 22.26 -10.51 -0.22
CA LEU A 93 21.18 -10.61 0.75
C LEU A 93 21.72 -10.67 2.19
N ASN A 94 21.54 -9.60 2.96
CA ASN A 94 21.74 -9.57 4.41
C ASN A 94 20.34 -9.48 5.05
N ILE A 95 19.81 -10.60 5.53
CA ILE A 95 18.57 -10.58 6.31
C ILE A 95 18.97 -10.62 7.79
N GLU A 96 18.72 -9.51 8.48
CA GLU A 96 18.86 -9.42 9.93
C GLU A 96 17.53 -9.88 10.55
N PHE A 97 17.56 -10.94 11.36
CA PHE A 97 16.38 -11.41 12.10
C PHE A 97 16.58 -11.17 13.60
N ASP A 98 15.66 -10.42 14.23
CA ASP A 98 15.58 -10.30 15.69
C ASP A 98 14.75 -11.47 16.26
N SER A 99 14.94 -11.79 17.55
CA SER A 99 14.14 -12.80 18.27
C SER A 99 12.64 -12.46 18.26
N LYS A 100 12.30 -11.18 18.15
CA LYS A 100 10.93 -10.67 18.06
C LYS A 100 10.30 -10.96 16.70
N ASP A 101 11.08 -10.95 15.63
CA ASP A 101 10.63 -11.28 14.28
C ASP A 101 10.28 -12.76 14.18
N ILE A 102 11.09 -13.62 14.82
CA ILE A 102 10.82 -15.06 14.88
C ILE A 102 9.54 -15.34 15.68
N PHE A 103 9.37 -14.70 16.84
CA PHE A 103 8.17 -14.87 17.67
C PHE A 103 6.90 -14.37 16.96
N SER A 104 6.96 -13.18 16.35
CA SER A 104 5.84 -12.62 15.58
C SER A 104 5.50 -13.49 14.37
N LEU A 105 6.50 -14.06 13.68
CA LEU A 105 6.29 -14.98 12.57
C LEU A 105 5.57 -16.26 12.98
N ILE A 106 5.96 -16.87 14.12
CA ILE A 106 5.30 -18.07 14.65
C ILE A 106 3.84 -17.75 15.00
N ALA A 107 3.59 -16.63 15.68
CA ALA A 107 2.24 -16.21 16.04
C ALA A 107 1.36 -15.94 14.80
N CYS A 108 1.91 -15.24 13.80
CA CYS A 108 1.19 -14.90 12.56
C CYS A 108 0.97 -16.12 11.66
N SER A 109 1.85 -17.12 11.70
CA SER A 109 1.64 -18.39 11.00
C SER A 109 0.38 -19.12 11.50
N GLY A 110 0.08 -19.04 12.80
CA GLY A 110 -1.19 -19.55 13.36
C GLY A 110 -2.43 -18.89 12.75
N ILE A 111 -2.37 -17.57 12.50
CA ILE A 111 -3.43 -16.83 11.80
C ILE A 111 -3.53 -17.26 10.33
N GLY A 112 -2.40 -17.53 9.68
CA GLY A 112 -2.35 -18.10 8.33
C GLY A 112 -3.04 -19.47 8.25
N ILE A 113 -2.76 -20.37 9.19
CA ILE A 113 -3.42 -21.68 9.27
C ILE A 113 -4.94 -21.50 9.47
N TRP A 114 -5.35 -20.59 10.36
CA TRP A 114 -6.76 -20.27 10.58
C TRP A 114 -7.46 -19.77 9.31
N TYR A 115 -6.78 -18.93 8.51
CA TYR A 115 -7.28 -18.49 7.21
C TYR A 115 -7.46 -19.66 6.23
N ILE A 116 -6.51 -20.59 6.14
CA ILE A 116 -6.63 -21.76 5.24
C ILE A 116 -7.82 -22.63 5.64
N MET A 117 -8.03 -22.85 6.94
CA MET A 117 -9.08 -23.76 7.43
C MET A 117 -10.50 -23.18 7.27
N LYS A 118 -10.66 -21.87 7.43
CA LYS A 118 -11.99 -21.25 7.57
C LYS A 118 -12.28 -20.12 6.58
N LYS A 119 -11.26 -19.60 5.88
CA LYS A 119 -11.33 -18.40 5.04
C LYS A 119 -12.10 -17.25 5.71
N HIS A 120 -11.89 -17.05 7.01
CA HIS A 120 -12.58 -15.99 7.73
C HIS A 120 -12.18 -14.62 7.20
N TRP A 121 -13.18 -13.75 7.03
CA TRP A 121 -13.00 -12.38 6.57
C TRP A 121 -12.10 -11.54 7.48
N VAL A 122 -12.06 -11.84 8.79
CA VAL A 122 -11.17 -11.16 9.74
C VAL A 122 -9.70 -11.43 9.43
N ALA A 123 -9.33 -12.69 9.22
CA ALA A 123 -7.96 -13.06 8.86
C ALA A 123 -7.56 -12.44 7.51
N ASN A 124 -8.48 -12.47 6.54
CA ASN A 124 -8.32 -11.80 5.25
C ASN A 124 -8.04 -10.30 5.41
N ASN A 125 -8.84 -9.60 6.23
CA ASN A 125 -8.69 -8.17 6.44
C ASN A 125 -7.41 -7.82 7.19
N LEU A 126 -6.98 -8.69 8.10
CA LEU A 126 -5.72 -8.51 8.83
C LEU A 126 -4.52 -8.59 7.87
N PHE A 127 -4.51 -9.54 6.93
CA PHE A 127 -3.51 -9.59 5.86
C PHE A 127 -3.61 -8.40 4.90
N GLY A 128 -4.83 -8.00 4.52
CA GLY A 128 -5.03 -6.80 3.71
C GLY A 128 -4.48 -5.54 4.37
N PHE A 129 -4.70 -5.37 5.67
CA PHE A 129 -4.17 -4.24 6.44
C PHE A 129 -2.65 -4.29 6.53
N SER A 130 -2.04 -5.45 6.81
CA SER A 130 -0.59 -5.56 6.88
C SER A 130 0.08 -5.27 5.54
N PHE A 131 -0.52 -5.73 4.43
CA PHE A 131 -0.08 -5.36 3.09
C PHE A 131 -0.19 -3.86 2.85
N ALA A 132 -1.29 -3.23 3.24
CA ALA A 132 -1.46 -1.80 3.05
C ALA A 132 -0.42 -0.97 3.82
N VAL A 133 -0.19 -1.31 5.10
CA VAL A 133 0.82 -0.64 5.93
C VAL A 133 2.21 -0.81 5.33
N LYS A 134 2.63 -2.05 5.01
CA LYS A 134 3.95 -2.29 4.41
C LYS A 134 4.10 -1.65 3.03
N ALA A 135 3.05 -1.62 2.22
CA ALA A 135 3.12 -0.95 0.92
C ALA A 135 3.32 0.58 1.07
N ILE A 136 2.63 1.22 2.02
CA ILE A 136 2.81 2.66 2.31
C ILE A 136 4.21 2.94 2.90
N GLU A 137 4.75 2.01 3.68
CA GLU A 137 6.09 2.12 4.25
C GLU A 137 7.20 1.99 3.18
N TYR A 138 7.11 0.98 2.31
CA TYR A 138 8.12 0.71 1.29
C TYR A 138 8.06 1.66 0.10
N ILE A 139 6.86 2.08 -0.32
CA ILE A 139 6.70 2.95 -1.48
C ILE A 139 6.66 4.39 -1.02
N ASN A 140 7.82 5.05 -1.04
CA ASN A 140 7.90 6.48 -0.78
C ASN A 140 7.90 7.32 -2.07
N LEU A 141 7.09 8.36 -2.05
CA LEU A 141 7.16 9.44 -3.02
C LEU A 141 8.09 10.52 -2.48
N ASN A 142 8.97 11.05 -3.32
CA ASN A 142 9.95 12.05 -2.90
C ASN A 142 9.51 13.47 -3.26
N ASN A 143 8.42 13.62 -4.03
CA ASN A 143 7.98 14.91 -4.56
C ASN A 143 6.45 14.92 -4.76
N VAL A 144 5.79 16.04 -4.40
CA VAL A 144 4.32 16.18 -4.50
C VAL A 144 3.85 16.13 -5.95
N ALA A 145 4.61 16.70 -6.87
CA ALA A 145 4.31 16.64 -8.30
C ALA A 145 4.34 15.19 -8.80
N THR A 146 5.30 14.37 -8.33
CA THR A 146 5.33 12.93 -8.66
C THR A 146 4.09 12.21 -8.15
N GLY A 147 3.61 12.55 -6.95
CA GLY A 147 2.35 12.04 -6.41
C GLY A 147 1.13 12.44 -7.22
N CYS A 148 1.05 13.69 -7.66
CA CYS A 148 -0.02 14.16 -8.54
C CYS A 148 -0.02 13.45 -9.90
N ILE A 149 1.17 13.21 -10.47
CA ILE A 149 1.33 12.45 -11.72
C ILE A 149 0.88 10.99 -11.53
N LEU A 150 1.29 10.33 -10.45
CA LEU A 150 0.91 8.96 -10.15
C LEU A 150 -0.61 8.83 -9.99
N LEU A 151 -1.22 9.67 -9.16
CA LEU A 151 -2.67 9.69 -8.91
C LEU A 151 -3.44 10.02 -10.19
N GLY A 152 -3.01 11.03 -10.95
CA GLY A 152 -3.64 11.40 -12.22
C GLY A 152 -3.53 10.32 -13.28
N GLY A 153 -2.40 9.62 -13.36
CA GLY A 153 -2.23 8.47 -14.25
C GLY A 153 -3.13 7.30 -13.87
N LEU A 154 -3.27 7.02 -12.57
CA LEU A 154 -4.14 5.95 -12.07
C LEU A 154 -5.64 6.28 -12.20
N PHE A 155 -6.01 7.56 -12.15
CA PHE A 155 -7.35 8.02 -12.49
C PHE A 155 -7.74 7.64 -13.93
N ILE A 156 -6.85 7.91 -14.91
CA ILE A 156 -7.11 7.56 -16.31
C ILE A 156 -7.14 6.04 -16.49
N TYR A 157 -6.21 5.33 -15.83
CA TYR A 157 -6.14 3.87 -15.82
C TYR A 157 -7.46 3.23 -15.38
N ASP A 158 -8.02 3.67 -14.26
CA ASP A 158 -9.22 3.08 -13.68
C ASP A 158 -10.44 3.32 -14.57
N ILE A 159 -10.56 4.53 -15.16
CA ILE A 159 -11.59 4.84 -16.16
C ILE A 159 -11.50 3.91 -17.37
N PHE A 160 -10.30 3.76 -17.93
CA PHE A 160 -10.10 2.94 -19.12
C PHE A 160 -10.41 1.45 -18.85
N TRP A 161 -9.92 0.89 -17.76
CA TRP A 161 -10.07 -0.54 -17.47
C TRP A 161 -11.44 -0.92 -16.89
N VAL A 162 -12.13 0.00 -16.21
CA VAL A 162 -13.48 -0.26 -15.67
C VAL A 162 -14.59 0.02 -16.70
N PHE A 163 -14.51 1.12 -17.44
CA PHE A 163 -15.56 1.48 -18.41
C PHE A 163 -15.26 1.04 -19.85
N GLY A 164 -13.98 0.97 -20.22
CA GLY A 164 -13.59 0.67 -21.60
C GLY A 164 -13.55 -0.82 -21.95
N THR A 165 -13.34 -1.71 -20.98
CA THR A 165 -13.13 -3.14 -21.24
C THR A 165 -13.64 -4.03 -20.10
N ASP A 166 -13.97 -5.30 -20.38
CA ASP A 166 -14.36 -6.29 -19.37
C ASP A 166 -13.17 -6.94 -18.62
N VAL A 167 -11.95 -6.47 -18.87
CA VAL A 167 -10.71 -7.11 -18.41
C VAL A 167 -10.61 -7.08 -16.88
N MET A 168 -10.82 -5.93 -16.26
CA MET A 168 -10.71 -5.77 -14.80
C MET A 168 -11.73 -6.63 -14.06
N VAL A 169 -12.98 -6.66 -14.54
CA VAL A 169 -14.06 -7.46 -13.94
C VAL A 169 -13.80 -8.96 -14.11
N THR A 170 -13.28 -9.39 -15.26
CA THR A 170 -12.96 -10.80 -15.53
C THR A 170 -11.84 -11.31 -14.63
N VAL A 171 -10.80 -10.50 -14.46
CA VAL A 171 -9.68 -10.81 -13.55
C VAL A 171 -10.14 -10.85 -12.10
N ALA A 172 -10.91 -9.85 -11.65
CA ALA A 172 -11.41 -9.77 -10.28
C ALA A 172 -12.33 -10.95 -9.91
N LYS A 173 -13.15 -11.44 -10.84
CA LYS A 173 -14.01 -12.62 -10.62
C LYS A 173 -13.26 -13.94 -10.65
N SER A 174 -12.15 -14.01 -11.40
CA SER A 174 -11.37 -15.25 -11.54
C SER A 174 -10.42 -15.48 -10.38
N PHE A 175 -10.16 -14.43 -9.59
CA PHE A 175 -9.12 -14.38 -8.60
C PHE A 175 -9.66 -14.32 -7.15
N ASP A 176 -9.39 -15.36 -6.36
CA ASP A 176 -9.83 -15.49 -4.97
C ASP A 176 -8.61 -15.65 -4.03
N ALA A 177 -8.08 -14.52 -3.55
CA ALA A 177 -6.92 -14.47 -2.65
C ALA A 177 -7.04 -13.31 -1.65
N PRO A 178 -6.26 -13.30 -0.54
CA PRO A 178 -6.42 -12.33 0.53
C PRO A 178 -5.79 -10.96 0.23
N ILE A 179 -6.29 -10.28 -0.79
CA ILE A 179 -5.76 -8.99 -1.30
C ILE A 179 -6.85 -7.92 -1.41
N LYS A 180 -7.98 -8.15 -0.75
CA LYS A 180 -9.09 -7.20 -0.73
C LYS A 180 -9.63 -7.13 0.68
N LEU A 181 -10.04 -5.94 1.13
CA LEU A 181 -10.77 -5.84 2.37
C LEU A 181 -12.23 -6.21 2.10
N ILE A 182 -12.77 -7.05 2.97
CA ILE A 182 -14.09 -7.64 2.87
C ILE A 182 -14.87 -7.24 4.10
N PHE A 183 -15.97 -6.50 3.93
CA PHE A 183 -16.82 -6.05 5.04
C PHE A 183 -18.22 -6.64 4.90
N PRO A 184 -18.77 -7.32 5.92
CA PRO A 184 -20.13 -7.83 5.85
C PRO A 184 -21.12 -6.66 5.74
N GLN A 185 -21.89 -6.61 4.65
CA GLN A 185 -22.94 -5.61 4.44
C GLN A 185 -24.11 -5.85 5.41
N ASP A 186 -24.40 -7.12 5.69
CA ASP A 186 -25.44 -7.54 6.62
C ASP A 186 -24.97 -7.47 8.09
N PHE A 187 -23.99 -6.63 8.44
CA PHE A 187 -23.47 -6.59 9.81
C PHE A 187 -24.56 -6.25 10.84
N LEU A 188 -25.53 -5.41 10.47
CA LEU A 188 -26.65 -5.05 11.33
C LEU A 188 -27.69 -6.17 11.45
N ASP A 189 -27.91 -6.96 10.39
CA ASP A 189 -28.97 -7.98 10.36
C ASP A 189 -28.48 -9.36 10.81
N ASN A 190 -27.26 -9.75 10.39
CA ASN A 190 -26.69 -11.09 10.59
C ASN A 190 -25.38 -11.06 11.41
N GLY A 191 -24.97 -9.89 11.90
CA GLY A 191 -23.75 -9.74 12.72
C GLY A 191 -22.48 -10.18 12.00
N PHE A 192 -21.59 -10.84 12.75
CA PHE A 192 -20.30 -11.35 12.24
C PHE A 192 -20.43 -12.49 11.21
N ASN A 193 -21.63 -13.03 11.00
CA ASN A 193 -21.93 -14.13 10.07
C ASN A 193 -22.65 -13.66 8.79
N GLY A 194 -22.64 -12.37 8.49
CA GLY A 194 -23.19 -11.83 7.24
C GLY A 194 -22.65 -12.55 5.99
N THR A 195 -23.52 -12.76 5.01
CA THR A 195 -23.19 -13.53 3.79
C THR A 195 -22.87 -12.62 2.61
N GLN A 196 -23.37 -11.38 2.62
CA GLN A 196 -23.04 -10.37 1.63
C GLN A 196 -21.86 -9.53 2.10
N PHE A 197 -20.86 -9.37 1.22
CA PHE A 197 -19.66 -8.61 1.55
C PHE A 197 -19.39 -7.48 0.55
N ALA A 198 -19.13 -6.29 1.07
CA ALA A 198 -18.54 -5.19 0.32
C ALA A 198 -17.04 -5.47 0.16
N MET A 199 -16.51 -5.21 -1.05
CA MET A 199 -15.09 -5.38 -1.36
C MET A 199 -14.47 -4.01 -1.58
N LEU A 200 -13.35 -3.73 -0.90
CA LEU A 200 -12.53 -2.55 -1.13
C LEU A 200 -11.14 -2.99 -1.60
N GLY A 201 -10.68 -2.43 -2.71
CA GLY A 201 -9.38 -2.75 -3.28
C GLY A 201 -8.25 -2.19 -2.42
N LEU A 202 -7.17 -2.94 -2.23
CA LEU A 202 -5.99 -2.43 -1.52
C LEU A 202 -5.36 -1.24 -2.26
N GLY A 203 -5.45 -1.19 -3.60
CA GLY A 203 -4.98 -0.05 -4.39
C GLY A 203 -5.66 1.26 -3.99
N ASP A 204 -6.96 1.23 -3.68
CA ASP A 204 -7.75 2.41 -3.29
C ASP A 204 -7.36 2.95 -1.92
N ILE A 205 -6.69 2.15 -1.10
CA ILE A 205 -6.16 2.56 0.22
C ILE A 205 -4.70 2.97 0.11
N VAL A 206 -3.89 2.13 -0.54
CA VAL A 206 -2.44 2.29 -0.60
C VAL A 206 -2.05 3.50 -1.43
N ILE A 207 -2.61 3.65 -2.63
CA ILE A 207 -2.19 4.72 -3.55
C ILE A 207 -2.46 6.11 -2.96
N PRO A 208 -3.67 6.40 -2.43
CA PRO A 208 -3.91 7.68 -1.76
C PRO A 208 -3.15 7.78 -0.43
N GLY A 209 -3.00 6.66 0.30
CA GLY A 209 -2.26 6.60 1.55
C GLY A 209 -0.79 7.03 1.41
N ILE A 210 -0.11 6.62 0.33
CA ILE A 210 1.26 7.05 0.02
C ILE A 210 1.30 8.57 -0.22
N PHE A 211 0.31 9.14 -0.90
CA PHE A 211 0.23 10.59 -1.13
C PHE A 211 -0.06 11.37 0.16
N ILE A 212 -0.96 10.87 1.00
CA ILE A 212 -1.25 11.47 2.32
C ILE A 212 -0.01 11.43 3.22
N ALA A 213 0.76 10.33 3.19
CA ALA A 213 2.02 10.21 3.92
C ALA A 213 3.06 11.23 3.44
N LEU A 214 3.13 11.51 2.14
CA LEU A 214 3.97 12.58 1.59
C LEU A 214 3.55 13.97 2.10
N LEU A 215 2.25 14.25 2.18
CA LEU A 215 1.76 15.52 2.70
C LEU A 215 2.06 15.70 4.20
N LEU A 216 2.10 14.62 4.97
CA LEU A 216 2.56 14.66 6.36
C LEU A 216 4.04 15.08 6.45
N ARG A 217 4.89 14.57 5.56
CA ARG A 217 6.30 14.95 5.50
C ARG A 217 6.48 16.41 5.03
N PHE A 218 5.60 16.87 4.14
CA PHE A 218 5.55 18.28 3.75
C PHE A 218 5.13 19.19 4.92
N ASP A 219 4.10 18.84 5.69
CA ASP A 219 3.72 19.58 6.90
C ASP A 219 4.87 19.64 7.92
N ALA A 220 5.54 18.51 8.14
CA ALA A 220 6.71 18.45 9.01
C ALA A 220 7.85 19.34 8.50
N ASN A 221 8.04 19.46 7.18
CA ASN A 221 9.03 20.36 6.58
C ASN A 221 8.72 21.85 6.85
N LEU A 222 7.45 22.24 6.89
CA LEU A 222 7.05 23.62 7.15
C LEU A 222 7.32 24.07 8.60
N ASN A 223 7.57 23.14 9.53
CA ASN A 223 7.87 23.42 10.94
C ASN A 223 6.82 24.31 11.66
N ARG A 224 5.56 24.32 11.19
CA ARG A 224 4.47 25.12 11.79
C ARG A 224 3.81 24.47 13.02
N GLY A 225 4.25 23.27 13.40
CA GLY A 225 3.67 22.49 14.50
C GLY A 225 2.23 22.02 14.25
N ARG A 226 1.73 22.08 13.00
CA ARG A 226 0.38 21.67 12.62
C ARG A 226 0.46 20.84 11.34
N ASN A 227 -0.30 19.74 11.29
CA ASN A 227 -0.35 18.82 10.15
C ASN A 227 -1.53 19.16 9.23
N THR A 228 -1.57 20.41 8.74
CA THR A 228 -2.72 20.96 8.01
C THR A 228 -2.99 20.23 6.69
N TYR A 229 -1.95 19.93 5.91
CA TYR A 229 -2.08 19.28 4.61
C TYR A 229 -2.42 17.80 4.74
N PHE A 230 -1.85 17.12 5.74
CA PHE A 230 -2.21 15.76 6.11
C PHE A 230 -3.69 15.66 6.49
N TYR A 231 -4.18 16.48 7.43
CA TYR A 231 -5.59 16.42 7.84
C TYR A 231 -6.53 16.82 6.71
N SER A 232 -6.18 17.83 5.91
CA SER A 232 -6.96 18.22 4.73
C SER A 232 -7.12 17.05 3.74
N SER A 233 -6.01 16.39 3.39
CA SER A 233 -6.04 15.26 2.45
C SER A 233 -6.68 14.00 3.04
N PHE A 234 -6.51 13.76 4.34
CA PHE A 234 -7.17 12.65 5.03
C PHE A 234 -8.69 12.81 5.08
N ILE A 235 -9.19 14.03 5.34
CA ILE A 235 -10.62 14.35 5.25
C ILE A 235 -11.12 14.18 3.80
N ALA A 236 -10.34 14.65 2.83
CA ALA A 236 -10.67 14.49 1.41
C ALA A 236 -10.77 13.02 0.98
N TYR A 237 -9.91 12.16 1.53
CA TYR A 237 -9.95 10.72 1.32
C TYR A 237 -11.24 10.09 1.86
N ILE A 238 -11.61 10.41 3.10
CA ILE A 238 -12.86 9.93 3.71
C ILE A 238 -14.07 10.43 2.91
N PHE A 239 -14.06 11.70 2.51
CA PHE A 239 -15.11 12.27 1.68
C PHE A 239 -15.20 11.61 0.31
N GLY A 240 -14.05 11.34 -0.34
CA GLY A 240 -13.98 10.62 -1.61
C GLY A 240 -14.55 9.21 -1.52
N LEU A 241 -14.17 8.45 -0.48
CA LEU A 241 -14.74 7.11 -0.22
C LEU A 241 -16.24 7.15 0.10
N PHE A 242 -16.70 8.18 0.81
CA PHE A 242 -18.12 8.34 1.04
C PHE A 242 -18.87 8.61 -0.29
N LEU A 243 -18.31 9.47 -1.15
CA LEU A 243 -18.88 9.77 -2.45
C LEU A 243 -18.93 8.52 -3.35
N THR A 244 -17.87 7.71 -3.40
CA THR A 244 -17.88 6.45 -4.18
C THR A 244 -19.03 5.54 -3.74
N MET A 245 -19.23 5.38 -2.43
CA MET A 245 -20.31 4.56 -1.87
C MET A 245 -21.69 5.10 -2.24
N VAL A 246 -21.93 6.41 -2.09
CA VAL A 246 -23.20 7.04 -2.46
C VAL A 246 -23.52 6.82 -3.93
N VAL A 247 -22.53 7.01 -4.81
CA VAL A 247 -22.74 6.88 -6.25
C VAL A 247 -22.97 5.42 -6.63
N MET A 248 -22.23 4.46 -6.05
CA MET A 248 -22.46 3.03 -6.27
C MET A 248 -23.88 2.59 -5.87
N VAL A 249 -24.40 3.10 -4.74
CA VAL A 249 -25.78 2.81 -4.30
C VAL A 249 -26.81 3.39 -5.28
N TYR A 250 -26.60 4.61 -5.76
CA TYR A 250 -27.53 5.27 -6.68
C TYR A 250 -27.57 4.58 -8.05
N PHE A 251 -26.42 4.30 -8.65
CA PHE A 251 -26.34 3.75 -10.01
C PHE A 251 -26.46 2.22 -10.06
N LYS A 252 -26.36 1.51 -8.92
CA LYS A 252 -26.38 0.03 -8.84
C LYS A 252 -25.40 -0.66 -9.79
N HIS A 253 -24.34 0.03 -10.17
CA HIS A 253 -23.27 -0.46 -11.02
C HIS A 253 -21.93 -0.22 -10.32
N ALA A 254 -21.00 -1.17 -10.46
CA ALA A 254 -19.65 -1.01 -9.93
C ALA A 254 -18.95 0.12 -10.69
N GLN A 255 -18.37 1.06 -9.94
CA GLN A 255 -17.68 2.21 -10.48
C GLN A 255 -16.23 2.24 -10.00
N PRO A 256 -15.32 2.83 -10.79
CA PRO A 256 -13.92 2.99 -10.39
C PRO A 256 -13.83 3.88 -9.14
N ALA A 257 -13.23 3.38 -8.06
CA ALA A 257 -13.16 4.15 -6.80
C ALA A 257 -12.23 5.37 -6.95
N LEU A 258 -11.14 5.22 -7.70
CA LEU A 258 -10.17 6.29 -7.92
C LEU A 258 -10.76 7.47 -8.69
N LEU A 259 -11.84 7.26 -9.45
CA LEU A 259 -12.56 8.31 -10.18
C LEU A 259 -12.98 9.48 -9.27
N TYR A 260 -13.46 9.18 -8.06
CA TYR A 260 -13.92 10.19 -7.11
C TYR A 260 -12.85 10.53 -6.09
N LEU A 261 -12.03 9.54 -5.73
CA LEU A 261 -11.04 9.67 -4.67
C LEU A 261 -9.86 10.55 -5.11
N VAL A 262 -9.30 10.33 -6.30
CA VAL A 262 -8.17 11.12 -6.83
C VAL A 262 -8.46 12.63 -6.89
N PRO A 263 -9.57 13.09 -7.52
CA PRO A 263 -9.84 14.53 -7.58
C PRO A 263 -10.03 15.13 -6.18
N CYS A 264 -10.65 14.42 -5.24
CA CYS A 264 -10.79 14.90 -3.86
C CYS A 264 -9.41 15.03 -3.17
N CYS A 265 -8.60 13.97 -3.20
CA CYS A 265 -7.29 13.94 -2.52
C CYS A 265 -6.27 14.93 -3.09
N ILE A 266 -6.37 15.31 -4.37
CA ILE A 266 -5.53 16.37 -4.95
C ILE A 266 -6.12 17.76 -4.68
N SER A 267 -7.42 17.96 -4.93
CA SER A 267 -8.02 19.30 -4.90
C SER A 267 -8.05 19.93 -3.52
N PHE A 268 -8.42 19.18 -2.48
CA PHE A 268 -8.55 19.71 -1.12
C PHE A 268 -7.22 20.29 -0.57
N PRO A 269 -6.10 19.54 -0.54
CA PRO A 269 -4.84 20.10 -0.08
C PRO A 269 -4.33 21.22 -1.00
N MET A 270 -4.60 21.19 -2.30
CA MET A 270 -4.23 22.27 -3.22
C MET A 270 -5.01 23.56 -2.95
N ILE A 271 -6.31 23.46 -2.68
CA ILE A 271 -7.16 24.60 -2.30
C ILE A 271 -6.68 25.20 -0.98
N VAL A 272 -6.39 24.35 0.02
CA VAL A 272 -5.82 24.82 1.30
C VAL A 272 -4.46 25.50 1.08
N ALA A 273 -3.61 24.98 0.18
CA ALA A 273 -2.32 25.58 -0.13
C ALA A 273 -2.46 26.94 -0.83
N LEU A 274 -3.48 27.10 -1.67
CA LEU A 274 -3.81 28.39 -2.29
C LEU A 274 -4.24 29.42 -1.23
N PHE A 275 -5.09 29.03 -0.28
CA PHE A 275 -5.52 29.93 0.80
C PHE A 275 -4.40 30.27 1.79
N GLN A 276 -3.47 29.36 2.04
CA GLN A 276 -2.32 29.59 2.92
C GLN A 276 -1.13 30.28 2.21
N GLY A 277 -1.16 30.40 0.87
CA GLY A 277 -0.06 30.96 0.08
C GLY A 277 1.12 30.01 -0.15
N ASP A 278 1.00 28.73 0.22
CA ASP A 278 2.08 27.73 0.07
C ASP A 278 2.00 26.95 -1.25
N PHE A 279 1.10 27.31 -2.17
CA PHE A 279 0.84 26.54 -3.38
C PHE A 279 2.09 26.24 -4.22
N LEU A 280 2.93 27.25 -4.46
CA LEU A 280 4.17 27.06 -5.21
C LEU A 280 5.15 26.18 -4.43
N HIS A 281 5.25 26.37 -3.11
CA HIS A 281 6.13 25.59 -2.24
C HIS A 281 5.71 24.12 -2.16
N LEU A 282 4.40 23.85 -2.16
CA LEU A 282 3.82 22.50 -2.23
C LEU A 282 4.21 21.82 -3.54
N LEU A 283 4.06 22.50 -4.69
CA LEU A 283 4.40 21.93 -5.99
C LEU A 283 5.90 21.76 -6.22
N SER A 284 6.73 22.63 -5.65
CA SER A 284 8.19 22.54 -5.73
C SER A 284 8.80 21.60 -4.70
N TYR A 285 8.02 21.07 -3.76
CA TYR A 285 8.54 20.23 -2.69
C TYR A 285 9.20 18.95 -3.22
N SER A 286 10.44 18.71 -2.82
CA SER A 286 11.21 17.54 -3.20
C SER A 286 12.21 17.17 -2.10
N GLU A 287 12.14 15.93 -1.61
CA GLU A 287 12.98 15.42 -0.51
C GLU A 287 14.45 15.23 -0.94
N ASP A 288 14.70 14.95 -2.23
CA ASP A 288 16.03 14.68 -2.77
C ASP A 288 17.02 15.84 -2.63
N PHE A 289 16.54 17.08 -2.50
CA PHE A 289 17.40 18.24 -2.23
C PHE A 289 17.82 18.31 -0.76
N LYS A 290 16.94 17.93 0.16
CA LYS A 290 17.19 18.02 1.60
C LYS A 290 18.20 17.01 2.15
N HIS A 291 18.31 15.83 1.53
CA HIS A 291 19.37 14.89 1.89
C HIS A 291 20.72 15.42 1.43
N ARG A 292 20.79 16.02 0.24
CA ARG A 292 22.00 16.67 -0.28
C ARG A 292 22.43 17.88 0.56
N ASP A 293 21.50 18.77 0.89
CA ASP A 293 21.80 19.96 1.71
C ASP A 293 22.25 19.59 3.13
N ARG A 294 21.71 18.50 3.71
CA ARG A 294 22.14 18.00 5.02
C ARG A 294 23.49 17.31 4.96
N GLU A 295 23.76 16.50 3.93
CA GLU A 295 25.06 15.88 3.72
C GLU A 295 26.16 16.94 3.47
N GLU A 296 25.86 18.01 2.72
CA GLU A 296 26.78 19.13 2.51
C GLU A 296 27.01 19.94 3.81
N GLN A 297 25.97 20.17 4.63
CA GLN A 297 26.12 20.83 5.93
C GLN A 297 26.90 19.99 6.95
N ASP A 298 26.66 18.68 7.00
CA ASP A 298 27.39 17.77 7.89
C ASP A 298 28.86 17.64 7.45
N GLN A 299 29.16 17.63 6.14
CA GLN A 299 30.53 17.67 5.62
C GLN A 299 31.23 18.99 5.94
N SER A 300 30.55 20.12 5.80
CA SER A 300 31.09 21.45 6.13
C SER A 300 31.45 21.57 7.62
N GLN A 301 30.60 21.06 8.52
CA GLN A 301 30.88 21.06 9.96
C GLN A 301 32.01 20.11 10.38
N VAL A 302 32.27 19.06 9.59
CA VAL A 302 33.40 18.15 9.82
C VAL A 302 34.72 18.74 9.32
N GLU A 303 34.70 19.54 8.24
CA GLU A 303 35.87 20.27 7.77
C GLU A 303 36.26 21.43 8.70
N ASP A 304 35.30 22.19 9.24
CA ASP A 304 35.57 23.25 10.22
C ASP A 304 36.18 22.69 11.52
N LYS A 305 35.74 21.51 11.98
CA LYS A 305 36.31 20.83 13.16
C LYS A 305 37.70 20.22 12.94
N LYS A 306 38.19 20.15 11.71
CA LYS A 306 39.54 19.66 11.39
C LYS A 306 40.56 20.80 11.26
N ASN A 307 40.10 22.04 11.16
CA ASN A 307 40.93 23.23 10.98
C ASN A 307 41.10 24.08 12.26
N ASP A 308 40.45 23.70 13.36
CA ASP A 308 40.67 24.19 14.74
C ASP A 308 41.46 23.16 15.57
#